data_AF-A0A377Z0T2-F1
#
_entry.id   AF-A0A377Z0T2-F1
#
_cell.length_a   1.000
_cell.length_b   1.000
_cell.length_c   1.000
_cell.angle_alpha   90.00
_cell.angle_beta   90.00
_cell.angle_gamma   90.00
#
_symmetry.space_group_name_H-M   'P 1'
#
loop_
_entity.id
_entity.type
_entity.pdbx_description
1 polymer ?
#
loop_
_entity_poly.entity_id
_entity_poly.type
_entity_poly.pdbx_seq_one_letter_code
_entity_poly.pdbx_strand_id
1 'polypeptide(L)'
;MVNDSCQTSDPDIYAIGECASWNNRVYGLVAPGYKMAQVAVDHLLGSENSFTGADLSAKLKLLGVDVAGSAMPTAARRAPRSYVYLDESKEVISA
;
A
#
# COMPACT_ATOMS: atom_id res chain seq x y z
N MET A 1 1.96 16.95 -2.37
CA MET A 1 1.80 16.48 -0.96
C MET A 1 0.32 16.49 -0.65
N VAL A 2 -0.17 15.54 0.12
CA VAL A 2 -1.58 15.43 0.49
C VAL A 2 -1.75 15.27 2.00
N ASN A 3 -2.89 15.73 2.51
CA ASN A 3 -3.32 15.52 3.89
C ASN A 3 -3.96 14.12 4.08
N ASP A 4 -4.49 13.87 5.27
CA ASP A 4 -5.11 12.58 5.63
C ASP A 4 -6.36 12.24 4.81
N SER A 5 -6.99 13.24 4.19
CA SER A 5 -8.13 13.07 3.28
C SER A 5 -7.72 12.92 1.82
N CYS A 6 -6.41 12.76 1.55
CA CYS A 6 -5.82 12.72 0.20
C CYS A 6 -6.05 14.00 -0.62
N GLN A 7 -6.36 15.11 0.05
CA GLN A 7 -6.51 16.44 -0.55
C GLN A 7 -5.15 17.14 -0.60
N THR A 8 -4.91 17.87 -1.68
CA THR A 8 -3.67 18.66 -1.84
C THR A 8 -3.76 19.99 -1.09
N SER A 9 -2.80 20.89 -1.31
CA SER A 9 -2.89 22.27 -0.80
C SER A 9 -4.01 23.09 -1.45
N ASP A 10 -4.44 22.68 -2.64
CA ASP A 10 -5.60 23.25 -3.30
C ASP A 10 -6.84 22.43 -2.86
N PRO A 11 -7.89 23.07 -2.31
CA PRO A 11 -9.05 22.36 -1.77
C PRO A 11 -9.86 21.60 -2.84
N ASP A 12 -9.77 21.99 -4.11
CA ASP A 12 -10.50 21.37 -5.20
C ASP A 12 -9.71 20.25 -5.89
N ILE A 13 -8.47 19.99 -5.45
CA ILE A 13 -7.57 19.02 -6.06
C ILE A 13 -7.20 17.92 -5.07
N TYR A 14 -7.46 16.68 -5.49
CA TYR A 14 -7.05 15.45 -4.78
C TYR A 14 -5.96 14.73 -5.55
N ALA A 15 -5.08 14.04 -4.83
CA ALA A 15 -4.06 13.18 -5.42
C ALA A 15 -3.99 11.86 -4.67
N ILE A 16 -3.87 10.76 -5.40
CA ILE A 16 -3.83 9.40 -4.86
C ILE A 16 -2.75 8.55 -5.55
N GLY A 17 -2.32 7.46 -4.92
CA GLY A 17 -1.36 6.54 -5.52
C GLY A 17 0.05 7.15 -5.63
N GLU A 18 0.72 6.91 -6.75
CA GLU A 18 2.15 7.24 -6.95
C GLU A 18 2.43 8.75 -7.05
N CYS A 19 1.47 9.53 -7.54
CA CYS A 19 1.63 10.98 -7.63
C CYS A 19 1.44 11.67 -6.27
N ALA A 20 0.89 10.97 -5.28
CA ALA A 20 0.61 11.53 -3.97
C ALA A 20 1.70 11.20 -2.95
N SER A 21 2.20 12.25 -2.30
CA SER A 21 3.07 12.12 -1.13
C SER A 21 2.28 12.43 0.13
N TRP A 22 2.07 11.41 0.97
CA TRP A 22 1.44 11.52 2.29
C TRP A 22 2.50 11.37 3.36
N ASN A 23 2.57 12.30 4.31
CA ASN A 23 3.59 12.33 5.38
C ASN A 23 5.04 12.13 4.84
N ASN A 24 5.38 12.87 3.78
CA ASN A 24 6.66 12.80 3.07
C ASN A 24 7.02 11.41 2.49
N ARG A 25 6.02 10.53 2.28
CA ARG A 25 6.21 9.20 1.71
C ARG A 25 5.30 8.97 0.51
N VAL A 26 5.79 8.19 -0.45
CA VAL A 26 5.03 7.67 -1.59
C VAL A 26 4.99 6.15 -1.44
N TYR A 27 3.81 5.55 -1.53
CA TYR A 27 3.63 4.12 -1.26
C TYR A 27 3.91 3.24 -2.48
N GLY A 28 3.67 3.70 -3.71
CA GLY A 28 4.01 2.94 -4.92
C GLY A 28 3.32 1.58 -5.07
N LEU A 29 2.21 1.36 -4.37
CA LEU A 29 1.52 0.09 -4.31
C LEU A 29 0.03 0.28 -4.64
N VAL A 30 -0.56 -0.73 -5.27
CA VAL A 30 -1.96 -0.73 -5.70
C VAL A 30 -2.92 -0.69 -4.50
N ALA A 31 -2.70 -1.53 -3.48
CA ALA A 31 -3.58 -1.60 -2.31
C ALA A 31 -3.67 -0.27 -1.53
N PRO A 32 -2.56 0.43 -1.23
CA PRO A 32 -2.59 1.79 -0.69
C PRO A 32 -3.30 2.77 -1.61
N GLY A 33 -3.10 2.69 -2.93
CA GLY A 33 -3.81 3.52 -3.91
C GLY A 33 -5.33 3.39 -3.82
N TYR A 34 -5.87 2.17 -3.68
CA TYR A 34 -7.30 1.96 -3.47
C TYR A 34 -7.80 2.55 -2.16
N LYS A 35 -7.04 2.41 -1.07
CA LYS A 35 -7.40 3.01 0.22
C LYS A 35 -7.43 4.54 0.14
N MET A 36 -6.45 5.15 -0.54
CA MET A 36 -6.43 6.60 -0.79
C MET A 36 -7.63 7.05 -1.62
N ALA A 37 -8.02 6.30 -2.65
CA ALA A 37 -9.21 6.59 -3.45
C ALA A 37 -10.49 6.57 -2.61
N GLN A 38 -10.65 5.54 -1.76
CA GLN A 38 -11.80 5.44 -0.87
C GLN A 38 -11.89 6.63 0.08
N VAL A 39 -10.77 6.99 0.72
CA VAL A 39 -10.70 8.14 1.63
C VAL A 39 -11.04 9.45 0.92
N ALA A 40 -10.54 9.66 -0.31
CA ALA A 40 -10.86 10.86 -1.08
C ALA A 40 -12.36 10.96 -1.41
N VAL A 41 -13.00 9.86 -1.78
CA VAL A 41 -14.45 9.80 -2.05
C VAL A 41 -15.24 10.00 -0.77
N ASP A 42 -14.86 9.36 0.32
CA ASP A 42 -15.53 9.51 1.62
C ASP A 42 -15.49 10.96 2.09
N HIS A 43 -14.35 11.64 1.92
CA HIS A 43 -14.23 13.06 2.22
C HIS A 43 -15.14 13.93 1.34
N LEU A 44 -15.23 13.66 0.02
CA LEU A 44 -16.16 14.34 -0.88
C LEU A 44 -17.63 14.12 -0.51
N LEU A 45 -17.96 12.98 0.09
CA LEU A 45 -19.30 12.63 0.54
C LEU A 45 -19.59 13.06 1.99
N GLY A 46 -18.64 13.71 2.67
CA GLY A 46 -18.78 14.15 4.07
C GLY A 46 -18.77 13.00 5.09
N SER A 47 -18.17 11.86 4.73
CA SER A 47 -17.96 10.73 5.63
C SER A 47 -16.64 10.87 6.38
N GLU A 48 -16.64 10.46 7.66
CA GLU A 48 -15.45 10.49 8.51
C GLU A 48 -14.53 9.30 8.16
N ASN A 49 -13.56 9.53 7.26
CA ASN A 49 -12.51 8.57 6.94
C ASN A 49 -11.18 9.28 6.69
N SER A 50 -10.08 8.64 7.11
CA SER A 50 -8.74 9.18 7.01
C SER A 50 -7.73 8.11 6.58
N PHE A 51 -6.82 8.50 5.72
CA PHE A 51 -5.71 7.66 5.30
C PHE A 51 -4.65 7.59 6.41
N THR A 52 -4.65 6.49 7.15
CA THR A 52 -3.73 6.24 8.28
C THR A 52 -2.41 5.59 7.87
N GLY A 53 -2.05 5.68 6.58
CA GLY A 53 -0.96 4.93 6.00
C GLY A 53 -1.38 3.53 5.55
N ALA A 54 -0.37 2.79 5.08
CA ALA A 54 -0.54 1.50 4.45
C ALA A 54 0.52 0.51 4.91
N ASP A 55 0.12 -0.76 5.01
CA ASP A 55 1.06 -1.86 5.18
C ASP A 55 1.86 -2.00 3.88
N LEU A 56 3.19 -1.93 4.01
CA LEU A 56 4.13 -2.05 2.90
C LEU A 56 4.37 -3.51 2.49
N SER A 57 3.62 -4.45 3.07
CA SER A 57 3.65 -5.86 2.69
C SER A 57 3.01 -6.06 1.32
N ALA A 58 3.80 -5.86 0.27
CA ALA A 58 3.41 -6.15 -1.10
C ALA A 58 3.38 -7.68 -1.29
N LYS A 59 2.20 -8.27 -1.34
CA LYS A 59 2.03 -9.67 -1.75
C LYS A 59 2.09 -9.71 -3.29
N LEU A 60 3.21 -10.17 -3.82
CA LEU A 60 3.43 -10.26 -5.26
C LEU A 60 2.80 -11.56 -5.77
N LYS A 61 1.67 -11.47 -6.49
CA LYS A 61 1.12 -12.61 -7.24
C LYS A 61 1.87 -12.74 -8.57
N LEU A 62 3.08 -13.29 -8.52
CA LEU A 62 3.67 -13.90 -9.72
C LEU A 62 2.99 -15.25 -9.92
N LEU A 63 2.64 -15.57 -11.17
CA LEU A 63 2.07 -16.86 -11.55
C LEU A 63 2.96 -18.00 -11.00
N GLY A 64 2.54 -18.61 -9.89
CA GLY A 64 3.22 -19.74 -9.24
C GLY A 64 4.05 -19.46 -7.97
N VAL A 65 4.22 -18.22 -7.52
CA VAL A 65 4.98 -17.93 -6.27
C VAL A 65 4.35 -16.80 -5.46
N ASP A 66 3.93 -17.11 -4.23
CA ASP A 66 3.50 -16.12 -3.24
C ASP A 66 4.75 -15.53 -2.56
N VAL A 67 5.18 -14.34 -2.99
CA VAL A 67 6.28 -13.60 -2.34
C VAL A 67 5.68 -12.59 -1.35
N ALA A 68 5.98 -12.75 -0.07
CA ALA A 68 5.67 -11.77 0.97
C ALA A 68 6.97 -11.09 1.43
N GLY A 69 7.08 -9.77 1.22
CA GLY A 69 8.19 -8.95 1.70
C GLY A 69 7.70 -7.90 2.68
N SER A 70 8.27 -7.85 3.88
CA SER A 70 8.02 -6.76 4.83
C SER A 70 9.13 -5.72 4.73
N ALA A 71 8.76 -4.46 4.45
CA ALA A 71 9.73 -3.36 4.34
C ALA A 71 10.30 -2.99 5.72
N MET A 72 11.64 -2.98 5.84
CA MET A 72 12.35 -2.58 7.06
C MET A 72 12.66 -1.07 7.05
N PRO A 73 12.42 -0.32 8.14
CA PRO A 73 12.86 1.07 8.25
C PRO A 73 14.38 1.19 8.17
N THR A 74 14.90 2.19 7.45
CA THR A 74 16.33 2.39 7.17
C THR A 74 17.22 2.61 8.41
N ALA A 75 16.64 2.82 9.59
CA ALA A 75 17.35 2.92 10.87
C ALA A 75 17.64 1.56 11.55
N ALA A 76 17.15 0.44 11.01
CA ALA A 76 17.35 -0.87 11.61
C ALA A 76 18.76 -1.43 11.32
N ARG A 77 19.56 -1.60 12.38
CA ARG A 77 20.97 -2.06 12.34
C ARG A 77 21.15 -3.56 12.02
N ARG A 78 20.10 -4.26 11.58
CA ARG A 78 20.07 -5.73 11.46
C ARG A 78 19.92 -6.12 9.99
N ALA A 79 20.87 -6.91 9.49
CA ALA A 79 20.87 -7.38 8.11
C ALA A 79 19.57 -8.14 7.77
N PRO A 80 18.98 -7.93 6.58
CA PRO A 80 17.78 -8.65 6.17
C PRO A 80 18.08 -10.15 6.06
N ARG A 81 17.17 -10.99 6.56
CA ARG A 81 17.21 -12.45 6.38
C ARG A 81 16.15 -12.84 5.35
N SER A 82 16.56 -13.52 4.29
CA SER A 82 15.65 -14.13 3.31
C SER A 82 15.34 -15.58 3.73
N TYR A 83 14.06 -15.91 3.85
CA TYR A 83 13.59 -17.29 3.95
C TYR A 83 12.77 -17.60 2.69
N VAL A 84 13.08 -18.71 2.03
CA VAL A 84 12.31 -19.24 0.90
C VAL A 84 11.64 -20.51 1.40
N TYR A 85 10.30 -20.54 1.40
CA TYR A 85 9.51 -21.73 1.68
C TYR A 85 8.85 -22.17 0.37
N LEU A 86 9.27 -23.32 -0.14
CA LEU A 86 8.66 -23.98 -1.28
C LEU A 86 7.88 -25.18 -0.75
N ASP A 87 6.56 -25.11 -0.84
CA ASP A 87 5.66 -26.23 -0.58
C ASP A 87 5.23 -26.81 -1.92
N GLU A 88 5.81 -27.93 -2.31
CA GLU A 88 5.47 -28.64 -3.55
C GLU A 88 4.16 -29.44 -3.44
N SER A 89 3.45 -29.36 -2.30
CA SER A 89 2.33 -30.23 -1.96
C SER A 89 0.94 -29.62 -2.22
N LYS A 90 0.83 -28.44 -2.82
CA LYS A 90 -0.48 -27.87 -3.20
C LYS A 90 -0.76 -28.06 -4.68
N GLU A 91 -1.38 -29.19 -4.98
CA GLU A 91 -2.11 -29.39 -6.22
C GLU A 91 -3.03 -28.19 -6.52
N VAL A 92 -2.87 -27.66 -7.72
CA VAL A 92 -3.74 -26.68 -8.34
C VAL A 92 -5.10 -27.35 -8.52
N ILE A 93 -6.09 -27.01 -7.69
CA ILE A 93 -7.48 -27.36 -7.97
C ILE A 93 -8.11 -26.20 -8.74
N SER A 94 -8.27 -26.41 -10.05
CA SER A 94 -9.24 -25.66 -10.86
C SER A 94 -10.65 -26.20 -10.61
N ALA A 95 -11.58 -25.34 -10.22
CA ALA A 95 -13.00 -25.41 -10.53
C ALA A 95 -13.65 -24.07 -10.17
#